data_AF-A0A7V9GPS8-F1
#
_entry.id   AF-A0A7V9GPS8-F1
#
_cell.length_a   1.000
_cell.length_b   1.000
_cell.length_c   1.000
_cell.angle_alpha   90.00
_cell.angle_beta   90.00
_cell.angle_gamma   90.00
#
_symmetry.space_group_name_H-M   'P 1'
#
loop_
_entity.id
_entity.type
_entity.pdbx_description
1 polymer ?
#
loop_
_entity_poly.entity_id
_entity_poly.type
_entity_poly.pdbx_seq_one_letter_code
_entity_poly.pdbx_strand_id
1 'polypeptide(L)' 'MNEQKIDTIIWDLGGVLIDWNPAYVFDKFFDDEAKTKYFFENICTSDWNEQQDAGRLIADATDELIKKHPEW' A
#
# COMPACT_ATOMS: atom_id res chain seq x y z
N MET A 1 -38.66 -19.17 6.03
CA MET A 1 -37.19 -19.02 5.94
C MET A 1 -36.72 -18.53 7.30
N ASN A 2 -35.73 -19.17 7.92
CA ASN A 2 -35.14 -18.63 9.14
C ASN A 2 -34.28 -17.42 8.76
N GLU A 3 -34.52 -16.27 9.40
CA GLU A 3 -33.64 -15.11 9.28
C GLU A 3 -32.27 -15.46 9.89
N GLN A 4 -31.21 -15.33 9.09
CA GLN A 4 -29.84 -15.41 9.59
C GLN A 4 -29.55 -14.13 10.37
N LYS A 5 -29.40 -14.25 11.69
CA LYS A 5 -29.01 -13.14 12.56
C LYS A 5 -27.50 -12.90 12.41
N ILE A 6 -27.12 -11.80 11.77
CA ILE A 6 -25.74 -11.31 11.79
C ILE A 6 -25.53 -10.59 13.11
N ASP A 7 -24.56 -11.03 13.92
CA ASP A 7 -24.21 -10.39 15.20
C ASP A 7 -22.84 -9.71 15.18
N THR A 8 -22.03 -9.96 14.16
CA THR A 8 -20.65 -9.48 14.05
C THR A 8 -20.40 -9.00 12.62
N ILE A 9 -19.80 -7.81 12.51
CA ILE A 9 -19.37 -7.22 11.25
C ILE A 9 -17.93 -6.76 11.43
N ILE A 10 -17.07 -7.10 10.48
CA ILE A 10 -15.67 -6.66 10.43
C ILE A 10 -15.56 -5.69 9.27
N TRP A 11 -14.99 -4.52 9.55
CA TRP A 11 -14.71 -3.49 8.55
C TRP A 11 -13.20 -3.36 8.41
N ASP A 12 -12.73 -3.27 7.18
CA ASP A 12 -11.41 -2.71 6.93
C ASP A 12 -11.42 -1.20 7.26
N LEU A 13 -10.24 -0.62 7.46
CA LEU A 13 -10.10 0.76 7.87
C LEU A 13 -9.98 1.70 6.67
N GLY A 14 -8.90 1.54 5.88
CA GLY A 14 -8.57 2.44 4.77
C GLY A 14 -9.41 2.14 3.53
N GLY A 15 -9.99 3.17 2.92
CA GLY A 15 -10.89 3.01 1.77
C GLY A 15 -12.26 2.42 2.12
N VAL A 16 -12.53 2.16 3.42
CA VAL A 16 -13.82 1.65 3.92
C VAL A 16 -14.41 2.56 5.00
N LEU A 17 -13.75 2.69 6.15
CA LEU A 17 -14.22 3.56 7.23
C LEU A 17 -13.60 4.97 7.16
N ILE A 18 -12.39 5.09 6.63
CA ILE A 18 -11.69 6.35 6.44
C ILE A 18 -11.06 6.42 5.06
N ASP A 19 -10.81 7.64 4.60
CA ASP A 19 -10.02 7.88 3.40
C ASP A 19 -8.59 7.35 3.57
N TRP A 20 -8.04 6.79 2.50
CA TRP A 20 -6.69 6.24 2.45
C TRP A 20 -6.06 6.48 1.09
N ASN A 21 -4.97 7.24 1.08
CA ASN A 21 -4.15 7.46 -0.11
C ASN A 21 -2.67 7.55 0.31
N PRO A 22 -1.78 6.66 -0.18
CA PRO A 22 -0.37 6.69 0.17
C PRO A 22 0.34 7.99 -0.24
N ALA A 23 -0.17 8.71 -1.24
CA ALA A 23 0.38 10.00 -1.66
C ALA A 23 0.41 11.03 -0.51
N TYR A 24 -0.55 10.99 0.42
CA TYR A 24 -0.55 11.89 1.60
C TYR A 24 0.70 11.77 2.48
N VAL A 25 1.38 10.63 2.43
CA VAL A 25 2.65 10.39 3.10
C VAL A 25 3.81 10.73 2.18
N PHE A 26 3.84 10.14 0.98
CA PHE A 26 5.00 10.21 0.10
C PHE A 26 5.21 11.58 -0.56
N ASP A 27 4.16 12.37 -0.78
CA ASP A 27 4.28 13.74 -1.31
C ASP A 27 5.05 14.68 -0.37
N LYS A 28 5.26 14.28 0.89
CA LYS A 28 6.10 15.03 1.85
C LYS A 28 7.59 14.70 1.75
N PHE A 29 7.93 13.61 1.05
CA PHE A 29 9.31 13.13 0.89
C PHE A 29 9.87 13.43 -0.49
N PHE A 30 9.01 13.67 -1.48
CA PHE A 30 9.40 14.09 -2.82
C PHE A 30 9.11 15.59 -3.01
N ASP A 31 10.09 16.34 -3.50
CA ASP A 31 9.92 17.75 -3.87
C ASP A 31 9.24 17.93 -5.24
N ASP A 32 8.87 16.83 -5.92
CA ASP A 32 8.36 16.81 -7.28
C ASP A 32 7.28 15.73 -7.44
N GLU A 33 6.06 16.15 -7.80
CA GLU A 33 4.90 15.27 -8.04
C GLU A 33 5.19 14.22 -9.11
N ALA A 34 5.99 14.56 -10.13
CA ALA A 34 6.37 13.60 -11.17
C ALA A 34 7.24 12.47 -10.60
N LYS A 35 8.06 12.75 -9.57
CA LYS A 35 8.85 11.72 -8.87
C LYS A 35 7.97 10.83 -8.02
N THR A 36 7.01 11.39 -7.27
CA THR A 36 6.05 10.56 -6.51
C THR A 36 5.29 9.62 -7.43
N LYS A 37 4.81 10.15 -8.56
CA LYS A 37 4.12 9.34 -9.56
C LYS A 37 5.02 8.23 -10.11
N TYR A 38 6.26 8.55 -10.50
CA TYR A 38 7.20 7.55 -10.99
C TYR A 38 7.47 6.46 -9.96
N PHE A 39 7.61 6.83 -8.69
CA PHE A 39 7.84 5.91 -7.58
C PHE A 39 6.72 4.88 -7.45
N PHE A 40 5.45 5.31 -7.51
CA PHE A 40 4.30 4.39 -7.45
C PHE A 40 4.07 3.60 -8.74
N GLU A 41 4.48 4.11 -9.89
CA GLU A 41 4.29 3.41 -11.17
C GLU A 41 5.40 2.38 -11.45
N ASN A 42 6.60 2.56 -10.90
CA ASN A 42 7.78 1.79 -11.31
C ASN A 42 8.56 1.11 -10.17
N ILE A 43 8.45 1.60 -8.93
CA ILE A 43 9.26 1.12 -7.79
C ILE A 43 8.36 0.43 -6.76
N CYS A 44 7.56 1.21 -6.03
CA CYS A 44 6.60 0.71 -5.05
C CYS A 44 5.19 0.62 -5.67
N THR A 45 5.02 -0.31 -6.62
CA THR A 45 3.76 -0.50 -7.33
C THR A 45 2.67 -1.13 -6.46
N SER A 46 1.40 -0.99 -6.86
CA SER A 46 0.26 -1.63 -6.16
C SER A 46 0.44 -3.14 -6.08
N ASP A 47 0.73 -3.79 -7.21
CA ASP A 47 1.00 -5.24 -7.29
C ASP A 47 2.16 -5.68 -6.41
N TRP A 48 3.18 -4.82 -6.24
CA TRP A 48 4.23 -5.08 -5.27
C TRP A 48 3.68 -4.97 -3.85
N ASN A 49 2.96 -3.90 -3.50
CA ASN A 49 2.42 -3.66 -2.15
C ASN A 49 1.46 -4.77 -1.68
N GLU A 50 0.60 -5.26 -2.57
CA GLU A 50 -0.39 -6.31 -2.24
C GLU A 50 0.27 -7.63 -1.78
N GLN A 51 1.52 -7.90 -2.16
CA GLN A 51 2.20 -9.12 -1.73
C GLN A 51 2.50 -9.14 -0.23
N GLN A 52 2.64 -7.96 0.40
CA GLN A 52 2.85 -7.81 1.84
C GLN A 52 1.56 -8.11 2.58
N ASP A 53 0.43 -7.67 2.03
CA ASP A 53 -0.90 -8.02 2.56
C ASP A 53 -1.15 -9.54 2.45
N ALA A 54 -0.57 -10.19 1.43
CA ALA A 54 -0.53 -11.65 1.30
C ALA A 54 0.47 -12.35 2.24
N GLY A 55 1.20 -11.61 3.08
CA GLY A 55 2.08 -12.14 4.12
C GLY A 55 3.58 -12.13 3.80
N ARG A 56 4.02 -11.52 2.69
CA ARG A 56 5.45 -11.29 2.42
C ARG A 56 6.04 -10.38 3.51
N LEU A 57 7.23 -10.73 4.01
CA LEU A 57 7.92 -9.90 4.99
C LEU A 57 8.29 -8.56 4.37
N ILE A 58 7.96 -7.47 5.07
CA ILE A 58 8.29 -6.11 4.65
C ILE A 58 9.81 -5.97 4.45
N ALA A 59 10.62 -6.52 5.34
CA ALA A 59 12.08 -6.47 5.25
C ALA A 59 12.61 -7.06 3.93
N ASP A 60 12.13 -8.24 3.55
CA ASP A 60 12.55 -8.90 2.30
C ASP A 60 12.14 -8.07 1.08
N ALA A 61 10.93 -7.53 1.08
CA ALA A 61 10.42 -6.71 0.00
C ALA A 61 11.18 -5.38 -0.14
N THR A 62 11.53 -4.75 0.99
CA THR A 62 12.33 -3.52 1.02
C THR A 62 13.74 -3.79 0.50
N ASP A 63 14.40 -4.85 0.97
CA ASP A 63 15.74 -5.24 0.50
C ASP A 63 15.76 -5.53 -1.01
N GLU A 64 14.68 -6.13 -1.53
CA GLU A 64 14.51 -6.38 -2.96
C GLU A 64 14.52 -5.08 -3.76
N LEU A 65 13.71 -4.09 -3.36
CA LEU A 65 13.61 -2.82 -4.10
C LEU A 65 14.86 -1.95 -3.94
N ILE A 66 15.49 -1.91 -2.77
CA ILE A 66 16.76 -1.19 -2.56
C ILE A 66 17.84 -1.73 -3.51
N LYS A 67 17.92 -3.05 -3.69
CA LYS A 67 18.88 -3.67 -4.62
C LYS A 67 18.57 -3.34 -6.09
N LYS A 68 17.29 -3.20 -6.45
CA LYS A 68 16.84 -2.92 -7.81
C LYS A 68 16.95 -1.43 -8.18
N HIS A 69 16.77 -0.54 -7.21
CA HIS A 69 16.72 0.91 -7.39
C HIS A 69 17.64 1.62 -6.38
N PRO A 70 18.97 1.38 -6.40
CA PRO A 70 19.90 1.91 -5.40
C PRO A 70 20.04 3.45 -5.40
N GLU A 71 19.58 4.11 -6.46
CA GLU A 71 19.58 5.57 -6.63
C GLU A 71 18.33 6.28 -6.07
N TRP A 72 17.32 5.52 -5.65
CA TRP A 72 16.09 5.99 -5.03
C TRP A 72 16.08 5.72 -3.53
#